data_AF-A0A8J7CND1-F1
#
_entry.id   AF-A0A8J7CND1-F1
#
_cell.length_a   1.000
_cell.length_b   1.000
_cell.length_c   1.000
_cell.angle_alpha   90.00
_cell.angle_beta   90.00
_cell.angle_gamma   90.00
#
_symmetry.space_group_name_H-M   'P 1'
#
loop_
_entity.id
_entity.type
_entity.pdbx_description
1 polymer ?
#
loop_
_entity_poly.entity_id
_entity_poly.type
_entity_poly.pdbx_seq_one_letter_code
_entity_poly.pdbx_strand_id
1 'polypeptide(L)'
;MEELMTLAESVVFNLEVLHRCDFVRVKGESWDAPKNGLVVRAQKDLLTVLFLSASTAVNYLKISAADVSAGHWEITTSPDLENIYGANQDETP
;
A
#
# COMPACT_ATOMS: atom_id res chain seq x y z
N MET A 1 -12.63 5.43 10.99
CA MET A 1 -11.26 4.89 10.96
C MET A 1 -11.39 3.54 10.29
N GLU A 2 -10.95 3.41 9.04
CA GLU A 2 -11.02 2.17 8.28
C GLU A 2 -9.60 1.61 8.13
N GLU A 3 -9.46 0.30 8.27
CA GLU A 3 -8.17 -0.42 8.39
C GLU A 3 -7.71 -0.94 7.02
N LEU A 4 -6.42 -0.76 6.65
CA LEU A 4 -5.90 -1.19 5.34
C LEU A 4 -5.61 -2.68 5.24
N MET A 5 -5.45 -3.36 6.35
CA MET A 5 -5.23 -4.80 6.42
C MET A 5 -6.30 -5.43 7.31
N THR A 6 -6.52 -6.72 7.18
CA THR A 6 -7.40 -7.47 8.07
C THR A 6 -6.75 -8.79 8.46
N LEU A 7 -6.98 -9.22 9.70
CA LEU A 7 -6.50 -10.49 10.23
C LEU A 7 -7.30 -11.68 9.65
N ALA A 8 -6.63 -12.56 8.91
CA ALA A 8 -7.03 -13.94 8.69
C ALA A 8 -5.92 -14.86 9.26
N GLU A 9 -5.95 -16.18 9.00
CA GLU A 9 -4.79 -17.05 9.31
C GLU A 9 -3.46 -16.52 8.72
N SER A 10 -3.55 -15.62 7.74
CA SER A 10 -2.51 -14.68 7.31
C SER A 10 -3.07 -13.25 7.17
N VAL A 11 -2.23 -12.23 7.36
CA VAL A 11 -2.60 -10.83 7.10
C VAL A 11 -2.87 -10.64 5.60
N VAL A 12 -3.98 -9.97 5.27
CA VAL A 12 -4.40 -9.69 3.90
C VAL A 12 -4.76 -8.22 3.72
N PHE A 13 -4.71 -7.71 2.49
CA PHE A 13 -5.19 -6.38 2.15
C PHE A 13 -6.71 -6.27 2.29
N ASN A 14 -7.16 -5.18 2.90
CA ASN A 14 -8.57 -4.84 3.01
C ASN A 14 -9.09 -4.27 1.68
N LEU A 15 -9.87 -5.05 0.96
CA LEU A 15 -10.43 -4.66 -0.34
C LEU A 15 -11.67 -3.76 -0.24
N GLU A 16 -12.18 -3.51 0.97
CA GLU A 16 -13.21 -2.50 1.21
C GLU A 16 -12.62 -1.09 1.27
N VAL A 17 -11.31 -0.97 1.50
CA VAL A 17 -10.60 0.32 1.59
C VAL A 17 -9.68 0.54 0.40
N LEU A 18 -9.04 -0.52 -0.12
CA LEU A 18 -8.14 -0.45 -1.27
C LEU A 18 -8.82 -0.85 -2.57
N HIS A 19 -9.03 0.14 -3.43
CA HIS A 19 -9.63 -0.02 -4.75
C HIS A 19 -8.66 0.29 -5.88
N ARG A 20 -8.99 -0.21 -7.08
CA ARG A 20 -8.30 0.20 -8.29
C ARG A 20 -8.51 1.71 -8.52
N CYS A 21 -7.45 2.38 -8.95
CA CYS A 21 -7.32 3.82 -9.15
C CYS A 21 -7.17 4.68 -7.89
N ASP A 22 -7.12 4.09 -6.69
CA ASP A 22 -6.82 4.86 -5.48
C ASP A 22 -5.39 5.42 -5.52
N PHE A 23 -5.21 6.62 -4.96
CA PHE A 23 -3.89 7.18 -4.75
C PHE A 23 -3.24 6.53 -3.54
N VAL A 24 -2.01 6.09 -3.72
CA VAL A 24 -1.21 5.50 -2.66
C VAL A 24 0.13 6.20 -2.52
N ARG A 25 0.63 6.23 -1.30
CA ARG A 25 2.00 6.58 -0.97
C ARG A 25 2.67 5.37 -0.35
N VAL A 26 3.74 4.92 -0.98
CA VAL A 26 4.45 3.68 -0.65
C VAL A 26 5.89 4.00 -0.30
N LYS A 27 6.40 3.39 0.77
CA LYS A 27 7.81 3.46 1.16
C LYS A 27 8.34 2.04 1.33
N GLY A 28 9.34 1.68 0.55
CA GLY A 28 10.11 0.46 0.79
C GLY A 28 11.18 0.73 1.85
N GLU A 29 11.58 -0.31 2.57
CA GLU A 29 12.60 -0.23 3.64
C GLU A 29 13.92 0.42 3.20
N SER A 30 14.32 0.21 1.94
CA SER A 30 15.59 0.68 1.37
C SER A 30 15.48 2.03 0.66
N TRP A 31 14.30 2.66 0.69
CA TRP A 31 14.06 3.92 -0.01
C TRP A 31 14.24 5.11 0.93
N ASP A 32 15.04 6.08 0.50
CA ASP A 32 15.27 7.32 1.24
C ASP A 32 13.98 8.14 1.43
N ALA A 33 13.04 8.02 0.49
CA ALA A 33 11.76 8.73 0.51
C ALA A 33 10.61 7.87 -0.04
N PRO A 34 9.38 8.05 0.50
CA PRO A 34 8.19 7.44 -0.07
C PRO A 34 7.88 7.98 -1.46
N LYS A 35 7.21 7.16 -2.29
CA LYS A 35 6.76 7.55 -3.63
C LYS A 35 5.24 7.44 -3.72
N ASN A 36 4.65 8.36 -4.47
CA ASN A 36 3.22 8.35 -4.76
C ASN A 36 2.95 7.54 -6.03
N GLY A 37 1.80 6.88 -6.05
CA GLY A 37 1.37 6.04 -7.16
C GLY A 37 -0.13 5.83 -7.18
N LEU A 38 -0.57 5.01 -8.12
CA LEU A 38 -1.97 4.60 -8.30
C LEU A 38 -2.09 3.09 -8.17
N VAL A 39 -3.11 2.62 -7.47
CA VAL A 39 -3.43 1.18 -7.44
C VAL A 39 -3.92 0.75 -8.81
N VAL A 40 -3.22 -0.18 -9.44
CA VAL A 40 -3.61 -0.78 -10.73
C VAL A 40 -4.47 -2.01 -10.48
N ARG A 41 -4.15 -2.75 -9.43
CA ARG A 41 -4.84 -3.99 -9.03
C ARG A 41 -4.69 -4.20 -7.53
N ALA A 42 -5.81 -4.50 -6.86
CA ALA A 42 -5.84 -4.94 -5.46
C ALA A 42 -6.41 -6.36 -5.38
N GLN A 43 -5.72 -7.23 -4.65
CA GLN A 43 -6.14 -8.58 -4.27
C GLN A 43 -5.75 -8.79 -2.82
N LYS A 44 -6.32 -9.81 -2.17
CA LYS A 44 -6.07 -10.10 -0.75
C LYS A 44 -4.58 -10.23 -0.41
N ASP A 45 -3.79 -10.84 -1.29
CA ASP A 45 -2.38 -11.17 -1.07
C ASP A 45 -1.40 -10.27 -1.83
N LEU A 46 -1.88 -9.52 -2.83
CA LEU A 46 -1.03 -8.79 -3.76
C LEU A 46 -1.64 -7.45 -4.18
N LEU A 47 -0.90 -6.38 -3.95
CA LEU A 47 -1.16 -5.04 -4.46
C LEU A 47 -0.21 -4.74 -5.64
N THR A 48 -0.74 -4.20 -6.74
CA THR A 48 0.07 -3.69 -7.86
C THR A 48 -0.12 -2.19 -7.97
N VAL A 49 0.98 -1.44 -7.84
CA VAL A 49 0.99 0.03 -7.85
C VAL A 49 1.77 0.53 -9.06
N LEU A 50 1.17 1.46 -9.78
CA LEU A 50 1.82 2.25 -10.81
C LEU A 50 2.44 3.48 -10.15
N PHE A 51 3.73 3.73 -10.36
CA PHE A 51 4.36 4.97 -9.93
C PHE A 51 5.32 5.51 -10.99
N LEU A 52 5.52 6.83 -10.98
CA LEU A 52 6.48 7.50 -11.85
C LEU A 52 7.85 7.45 -11.18
N SER A 53 8.89 7.09 -11.93
CA SER A 53 10.28 7.29 -11.49
C SER A 53 10.97 8.31 -12.38
N ALA A 54 12.11 8.82 -11.91
CA ALA A 54 12.95 9.71 -12.70
C ALA A 54 13.61 9.00 -13.89
N SER A 55 13.74 7.67 -13.85
CA SER A 55 14.47 6.89 -14.86
C SER A 55 13.58 6.27 -15.93
N THR A 56 12.30 6.03 -15.64
CA THR A 56 11.36 5.40 -16.56
C THR A 56 9.99 6.05 -16.46
N ALA A 57 9.34 6.24 -17.61
CA ALA A 57 8.04 6.92 -17.68
C ALA A 57 6.94 6.23 -16.83
N VAL A 58 7.06 4.91 -16.61
CA VAL A 58 6.10 4.10 -15.84
C VAL A 58 6.83 2.93 -15.18
N ASN A 59 6.60 2.71 -13.88
CA ASN A 59 6.98 1.47 -13.19
C ASN A 59 5.79 0.84 -12.47
N TYR A 60 5.77 -0.49 -12.49
CA TYR A 60 4.83 -1.29 -11.70
C TYR A 60 5.56 -1.90 -10.53
N LEU A 61 5.10 -1.62 -9.33
CA LEU A 61 5.54 -2.25 -8.10
C LEU A 61 4.51 -3.30 -7.69
N LYS A 62 4.97 -4.51 -7.40
CA LYS A 62 4.15 -5.58 -6.83
C LYS A 62 4.52 -5.73 -5.36
N ILE A 63 3.54 -5.63 -4.47
CA ILE A 63 3.73 -5.65 -3.03
C ILE A 63 2.84 -6.75 -2.45
N SER A 64 3.43 -7.71 -1.72
CA SER A 64 2.66 -8.77 -1.07
C SER A 64 2.19 -8.33 0.32
N ALA A 65 1.04 -8.85 0.77
CA ALA A 65 0.56 -8.60 2.13
C ALA A 65 1.54 -9.13 3.20
N ALA A 66 2.24 -10.21 2.90
CA ALA A 66 3.27 -10.78 3.76
C ALA A 66 4.46 -9.83 3.95
N ASP A 67 4.93 -9.19 2.88
CA ASP A 67 6.06 -8.24 2.97
C ASP A 67 5.69 -6.97 3.75
N VAL A 68 4.43 -6.52 3.64
CA VAL A 68 3.91 -5.41 4.45
C VAL A 68 3.90 -5.80 5.92
N SER A 69 3.38 -6.99 6.24
CA SER A 69 3.33 -7.53 7.61
C SER A 69 4.73 -7.73 8.22
N ALA A 70 5.71 -8.06 7.38
CA ALA A 70 7.11 -8.17 7.77
C ALA A 70 7.82 -6.81 7.92
N GLY A 71 7.14 -5.69 7.63
CA GLY A 71 7.67 -4.34 7.75
C GLY A 71 8.54 -3.87 6.57
N HIS A 72 8.62 -4.63 5.48
CA HIS A 72 9.40 -4.25 4.29
C HIS A 72 8.77 -3.08 3.53
N TRP A 73 7.46 -2.86 3.72
CA TRP A 73 6.70 -1.82 3.06
C TRP A 73 5.81 -1.08 4.04
N GLU A 74 5.83 0.25 3.97
CA GLU A 74 4.81 1.12 4.55
C GLU A 74 3.91 1.60 3.40
N ILE A 75 2.60 1.43 3.54
CA ILE A 75 1.62 1.87 2.55
C ILE A 75 0.62 2.79 3.23
N THR A 76 0.33 3.91 2.58
CA THR A 76 -0.81 4.76 2.91
C THR A 76 -1.65 4.98 1.65
N THR A 77 -2.96 5.05 1.78
CA THR A 77 -3.88 5.28 0.66
C THR A 77 -4.80 6.45 0.95
N SER A 78 -5.25 7.11 -0.11
CA SER A 78 -6.28 8.12 -0.07
C SER A 78 -7.11 8.02 -1.35
N PRO A 79 -8.40 7.67 -1.26
CA PRO A 79 -9.27 7.62 -2.44
C PRO A 79 -9.63 9.03 -2.94
N ASP A 80 -9.65 10.01 -2.05
CA ASP A 80 -10.15 11.38 -2.28
C ASP A 80 -9.07 12.47 -2.19
N LEU A 81 -7.85 12.13 -1.76
CA LEU A 81 -6.76 13.06 -1.41
C LEU A 81 -7.07 13.99 -0.23
N GLU A 82 -8.19 13.78 0.46
CA GLU A 82 -8.58 14.52 1.66
C GLU A 82 -8.25 13.70 2.92
N ASN A 83 -8.39 12.38 2.84
CA ASN A 83 -8.18 11.45 3.97
C ASN A 83 -7.07 10.45 3.67
N ILE A 84 -6.04 10.38 4.53
CA ILE A 84 -4.93 9.42 4.40
C ILE A 84 -5.12 8.28 5.42
N TYR A 85 -5.15 7.04 4.92
CA TYR A 85 -5.23 5.79 5.71
C TYR A 85 -3.88 5.07 5.66
N GLY A 86 -3.44 4.37 6.74
CA GLY A 86 -2.11 3.73 6.85
C GLY A 86 -2.15 2.21 7.09
N ALA A 87 -1.09 1.50 6.67
CA ALA A 87 -1.05 0.02 6.61
C ALA A 87 -0.28 -0.68 7.74
N ASN A 88 0.54 0.04 8.50
CA ASN A 88 1.33 -0.54 9.59
C ASN A 88 0.93 0.10 10.92
N GLN A 89 0.08 -0.60 11.69
CA GLN A 89 0.00 -0.47 13.14
C GLN A 89 -0.41 -1.81 13.75
N ASP A 90 0.58 -2.64 14.10
CA ASP A 90 0.45 -3.51 15.26
C ASP A 90 0.92 -2.71 16.50
N GLU A 91 0.10 -2.79 17.55
CA GLU A 91 -0.15 -1.90 18.70
C GLU A 91 1.06 -1.69 19.67
N THR A 92 1.13 -0.75 20.63
CA THR A 92 0.18 -0.43 21.74
C THR A 92 0.67 0.82 22.57
N PRO A 93 -0.01 1.25 23.67
CA PRO A 93 -0.41 2.63 24.00
C PRO A 93 0.68 3.63 24.42
#